data_AF-A0A0S8C7T7-F1
#
_entry.id   AF-A0A0S8C7T7-F1
#
_cell.length_a   1.000
_cell.length_b   1.000
_cell.length_c   1.000
_cell.angle_alpha   90.00
_cell.angle_beta   90.00
_cell.angle_gamma   90.00
#
_symmetry.space_group_name_H-M   'P 1'
#
loop_
_entity.id
_entity.type
_entity.pdbx_description
1 polymer ?
#
loop_
_entity_poly.entity_id
_entity_poly.type
_entity_poly.pdbx_seq_one_letter_code
_entity_poly.pdbx_strand_id
1 'polypeptide(L)'
;MSDVRLCIFRFIMSVIIIFGILAVYDGHIRSAEAAETVPLFYVDARGKTGTEIGVELGNSIKTRFPNLEVKLDGYLASFFGWIEIYTGIPAQTLFDSYTVPRINAIKPNIDKRYRDEVDALASGIALSNSDAIGDGHLSSNEIWALELVADIGRVTNCSGFGVFGNVALSNSPIVGRNLDWDTDPGIRSLQAITVYHYTD
;
A
#
# COMPACT_ATOMS: atom_id res chain seq x y z
N MET A 1 0.67 -23.52 -22.14
CA MET A 1 0.38 -22.07 -22.03
C MET A 1 -0.02 -21.84 -20.60
N SER A 2 0.93 -21.45 -19.75
CA SER A 2 0.67 -21.07 -18.36
C SER A 2 -0.05 -19.74 -18.35
N ASP A 3 -1.24 -19.71 -17.76
CA ASP A 3 -2.11 -18.54 -17.66
C ASP A 3 -1.57 -17.67 -16.50
N VAL A 4 -0.50 -16.90 -16.75
CA VAL A 4 -0.01 -15.90 -15.80
C VAL A 4 -1.03 -14.77 -15.76
N ARG A 5 -2.04 -14.92 -14.90
CA ARG A 5 -2.96 -13.84 -14.58
C ARG A 5 -2.23 -12.85 -13.67
N LEU A 6 -1.56 -11.88 -14.28
CA LEU A 6 -1.17 -10.65 -13.61
C LEU A 6 -2.46 -9.94 -13.19
N CYS A 7 -2.94 -10.25 -11.98
CA CYS A 7 -4.20 -9.75 -11.46
C CYS A 7 -4.01 -8.27 -11.02
N ILE A 8 -3.95 -7.36 -12.01
CA ILE A 8 -3.81 -5.91 -11.79
C ILE A 8 -5.08 -5.27 -11.18
N PHE A 9 -6.17 -6.03 -11.00
CA PHE A 9 -7.45 -5.50 -10.51
C PHE A 9 -7.97 -6.28 -9.29
N ARG A 10 -7.35 -6.07 -8.13
CA ARG A 10 -7.95 -6.32 -6.80
C ARG A 10 -7.64 -5.10 -5.92
N PHE A 11 -8.58 -4.16 -5.86
CA PHE A 11 -8.44 -2.80 -5.32
C PHE A 11 -8.31 -2.71 -3.78
N ILE A 12 -7.86 -3.76 -3.08
CA ILE A 12 -7.87 -3.80 -1.60
C ILE A 12 -6.52 -4.21 -0.97
N MET A 13 -5.48 -4.52 -1.75
CA MET A 13 -4.16 -4.84 -1.17
C MET A 13 -3.01 -4.26 -2.00
N SER A 14 -2.89 -2.93 -2.03
CA SER A 14 -1.81 -2.28 -2.77
C SER A 14 -1.52 -0.88 -2.25
N VAL A 15 -1.12 -0.77 -0.98
CA VAL A 15 -0.40 0.44 -0.52
C VAL A 15 1.13 0.24 -0.47
N ILE A 16 1.63 -0.93 -0.92
CA ILE A 16 3.06 -1.14 -1.22
C ILE A 16 3.27 -1.46 -2.71
N ILE A 17 2.60 -0.71 -3.60
CA ILE A 17 2.98 -0.65 -5.02
C ILE A 17 2.91 0.81 -5.49
N ILE A 18 3.92 1.61 -5.13
CA ILE A 18 4.11 2.91 -5.75
C ILE A 18 4.85 2.68 -7.08
N PHE A 19 4.10 2.57 -8.17
CA PHE A 19 4.64 2.79 -9.51
C PHE A 19 4.85 4.29 -9.70
N GLY A 20 6.10 4.74 -9.57
CA GLY A 20 6.50 6.09 -9.95
C GLY A 20 6.93 6.13 -11.41
N ILE A 21 6.16 6.82 -12.26
CA ILE A 21 6.71 7.61 -13.37
C ILE A 21 6.42 9.07 -13.03
N LEU A 22 7.49 9.87 -13.03
CA LEU A 22 7.54 11.29 -12.70
C LEU A 22 6.34 12.09 -13.23
N ALA A 23 5.66 12.82 -12.34
CA ALA A 23 4.88 14.01 -12.70
C ALA A 23 5.69 15.26 -12.34
N VAL A 24 5.91 16.11 -13.33
CA VAL A 24 6.64 17.39 -13.22
C VAL A 24 5.69 18.46 -12.72
N TYR A 25 5.98 19.05 -11.56
CA TYR A 25 5.43 20.36 -11.18
C TYR A 25 6.51 21.16 -10.42
N ASP A 26 6.77 22.36 -10.93
CA ASP A 26 7.61 23.46 -10.42
C ASP A 26 8.99 23.17 -9.78
N GLY A 27 10.03 23.37 -10.59
CA GLY A 27 11.21 24.15 -10.19
C GLY A 27 12.26 23.54 -9.27
N HIS A 28 11.99 22.47 -8.51
CA HIS A 28 12.96 21.88 -7.60
C HIS A 28 13.11 20.37 -7.80
N ILE A 29 13.94 19.99 -8.78
CA ILE A 29 14.39 18.61 -8.95
C ILE A 29 15.29 18.26 -7.76
N ARG A 30 14.76 17.49 -6.81
CA ARG A 30 15.55 16.51 -6.09
C ARG A 30 15.10 15.15 -6.60
N SER A 31 15.76 14.66 -7.65
CA SER A 31 15.64 13.25 -8.03
C SER A 31 16.07 12.43 -6.82
N ALA A 32 15.13 11.79 -6.15
CA ALA A 32 15.50 10.65 -5.34
C ALA A 32 16.09 9.62 -6.31
N GLU A 33 17.30 9.13 -6.03
CA GLU A 33 17.85 7.99 -6.76
C GLU A 33 16.81 6.87 -6.71
N ALA A 34 16.16 6.60 -7.85
CA ALA A 34 15.37 5.41 -7.99
C ALA A 34 16.33 4.24 -7.71
N ALA A 35 15.97 3.38 -6.76
CA ALA A 35 16.75 2.17 -6.50
C ALA A 35 16.98 1.46 -7.85
N GLU A 36 18.22 1.07 -8.15
CA GLU A 36 18.58 0.42 -9.44
C GLU A 36 17.66 -0.77 -9.78
N THR A 37 17.07 -1.41 -8.77
CA THR A 37 16.01 -2.42 -8.93
C THR A 37 14.93 -2.26 -7.85
N VAL A 38 13.66 -2.29 -8.26
CA VAL A 38 12.52 -2.38 -7.33
C VAL A 38 12.46 -3.81 -6.76
N PRO A 39 12.37 -4.01 -5.44
CA PRO A 39 12.20 -5.32 -4.82
C PRO A 39 10.96 -6.06 -5.36
N LEU A 40 11.10 -7.37 -5.62
CA LEU A 40 9.99 -8.25 -5.97
C LEU A 40 9.71 -9.24 -4.83
N PHE A 41 8.44 -9.30 -4.41
CA PHE A 41 7.93 -10.34 -3.52
C PHE A 41 7.13 -11.34 -4.35
N TYR A 42 7.63 -12.57 -4.46
CA TYR A 42 6.88 -13.66 -5.08
C TYR A 42 6.10 -14.39 -4.00
N VAL A 43 4.77 -14.38 -4.11
CA VAL A 43 3.87 -15.02 -3.16
C VAL A 43 3.20 -16.19 -3.85
N ASP A 44 3.55 -17.40 -3.43
CA ASP A 44 2.84 -18.60 -3.89
C ASP A 44 1.51 -18.71 -3.14
N ALA A 45 0.42 -18.36 -3.81
CA ALA A 45 -0.93 -18.32 -3.23
C ALA A 45 -1.78 -19.56 -3.58
N ARG A 46 -1.17 -20.58 -4.22
CA ARG A 46 -1.86 -21.82 -4.61
C ARG A 46 -2.27 -22.61 -3.37
N GLY A 47 -3.56 -22.90 -3.26
CA GLY A 47 -4.13 -23.65 -2.14
C GLY A 47 -4.06 -22.95 -0.77
N LYS A 48 -3.43 -21.78 -0.66
CA LYS A 48 -3.27 -21.06 0.61
C LYS A 48 -4.49 -20.21 0.97
N THR A 49 -4.81 -20.23 2.25
CA THR A 49 -5.75 -19.33 2.90
C THR A 49 -5.20 -17.89 2.93
N GLY A 50 -6.08 -16.91 3.16
CA GLY A 50 -5.65 -15.52 3.34
C GLY A 50 -4.64 -15.37 4.47
N THR A 51 -4.87 -16.04 5.60
CA THR A 51 -3.96 -16.04 6.76
C THR A 51 -2.55 -16.52 6.40
N GLU A 52 -2.42 -17.65 5.71
CA GLU A 52 -1.11 -18.19 5.33
C GLU A 52 -0.35 -17.23 4.40
N ILE A 53 -1.08 -16.62 3.45
CA ILE A 53 -0.53 -15.61 2.55
C ILE A 53 -0.06 -14.39 3.34
N GLY A 54 -0.87 -13.88 4.27
CA GLY A 54 -0.56 -12.70 5.07
C GLY A 54 0.66 -12.88 5.96
N VAL A 55 0.79 -14.06 6.61
CA VAL A 55 1.98 -14.38 7.43
C VAL A 55 3.25 -14.38 6.56
N GLU A 56 3.22 -15.04 5.40
CA GLU A 56 4.37 -15.09 4.49
C GLU A 56 4.77 -13.70 4.01
N LEU A 57 3.78 -12.89 3.62
CA LEU A 57 4.01 -11.55 3.11
C LEU A 57 4.54 -10.62 4.22
N GLY A 58 3.93 -10.64 5.40
CA GLY A 58 4.35 -9.83 6.55
C GLY A 58 5.79 -10.11 6.99
N ASN A 59 6.16 -11.39 7.08
CA ASN A 59 7.53 -11.80 7.40
C ASN A 59 8.53 -11.36 6.32
N SER A 60 8.15 -11.51 5.04
CA SER A 60 9.01 -11.14 3.90
C SER A 60 9.24 -9.63 3.85
N ILE A 61 8.19 -8.84 4.04
CA ILE A 61 8.23 -7.37 4.08
C ILE A 61 9.14 -6.89 5.23
N LYS A 62 8.91 -7.41 6.44
CA LYS A 62 9.70 -7.03 7.63
C LYS A 62 11.18 -7.35 7.49
N THR A 63 11.49 -8.50 6.88
CA THR A 63 12.87 -8.89 6.59
C THR A 63 13.53 -7.96 5.57
N ARG A 64 12.76 -7.54 4.55
CA ARG A 64 13.30 -6.75 3.44
C ARG A 64 13.49 -5.27 3.78
N PHE A 65 12.62 -4.72 4.61
CA PHE A 65 12.55 -3.30 4.93
C PHE A 65 12.83 -3.07 6.42
N PRO A 66 14.10 -2.82 6.81
CA PRO A 66 14.40 -2.46 8.18
C PRO A 66 13.75 -1.11 8.54
N ASN A 67 13.30 -0.99 9.78
CA ASN A 67 12.61 0.19 10.31
C ASN A 67 11.34 0.55 9.53
N LEU A 68 10.65 -0.46 8.99
CA LEU A 68 9.40 -0.27 8.25
C LEU A 68 8.36 0.46 9.12
N GLU A 69 8.24 0.06 10.37
CA GLU A 69 7.26 0.56 11.32
C GLU A 69 7.41 2.07 11.50
N VAL A 70 8.63 2.54 11.79
CA VAL A 70 8.95 3.97 11.94
C VAL A 70 8.63 4.77 10.68
N LYS A 71 8.87 4.21 9.49
CA LYS A 71 8.61 4.89 8.21
C LYS A 71 7.12 5.01 7.92
N LEU A 72 6.38 3.92 8.12
CA LEU A 72 4.93 3.90 7.86
C LEU A 72 4.16 4.72 8.89
N ASP A 73 4.54 4.61 10.16
CA ASP A 73 3.95 5.40 11.23
C ASP A 73 4.25 6.90 11.07
N GLY A 74 5.51 7.26 10.81
CA GLY A 74 5.89 8.64 10.52
C GLY A 74 5.16 9.22 9.31
N TYR A 75 4.86 8.40 8.31
CA TYR A 75 4.03 8.80 7.18
C TYR A 75 2.57 9.05 7.56
N LEU A 76 1.96 8.17 8.37
CA LEU A 76 0.61 8.41 8.88
C LEU A 76 0.54 9.70 9.70
N ALA A 77 1.51 9.92 10.60
CA ALA A 77 1.60 11.14 11.38
C ALA A 77 1.73 12.39 10.48
N SER A 78 2.56 12.34 9.44
CA SER A 78 2.70 13.42 8.45
C SER A 78 1.39 13.66 7.68
N PHE A 79 0.75 12.58 7.22
CA PHE A 79 -0.51 12.63 6.48
C PHE A 79 -1.64 13.28 7.29
N PHE A 80 -1.84 12.83 8.53
CA PHE A 80 -2.84 13.42 9.42
C PHE A 80 -2.44 14.81 9.92
N GLY A 81 -1.15 15.08 10.09
CA GLY A 81 -0.63 16.41 10.42
C GLY A 81 -0.91 17.44 9.33
N TRP A 82 -0.85 17.04 8.05
CA TRP A 82 -1.29 17.90 6.95
C TRP A 82 -2.78 18.22 7.09
N ILE A 83 -3.64 17.22 7.31
CA ILE A 83 -5.08 17.43 7.51
C ILE A 83 -5.37 18.31 8.74
N GLU A 84 -4.62 18.14 9.83
CA GLU A 84 -4.70 18.99 11.02
C GLU A 84 -4.47 20.46 10.67
N ILE A 85 -3.48 20.79 9.84
CA ILE A 85 -3.21 22.17 9.41
C ILE A 85 -4.43 22.79 8.69
N TYR A 86 -5.16 22.02 7.87
CA TYR A 86 -6.33 22.54 7.14
C TYR A 86 -7.60 22.59 7.98
N THR A 87 -7.77 21.65 8.90
CA THR A 87 -9.02 21.45 9.65
C THR A 87 -8.99 22.05 11.05
N GLY A 88 -7.80 22.24 11.63
CA GLY A 88 -7.59 22.60 13.03
C GLY A 88 -7.89 21.48 14.03
N ILE A 89 -8.14 20.25 13.56
CA ILE A 89 -8.44 19.09 14.41
C ILE A 89 -7.14 18.30 14.63
N PRO A 90 -6.74 18.00 15.88
CA PRO A 90 -5.51 17.25 16.15
C PRO A 90 -5.45 15.93 15.40
N ALA A 91 -4.28 15.59 14.86
CA ALA A 91 -4.06 14.41 14.04
C ALA A 91 -4.53 13.10 14.72
N GLN A 92 -4.18 12.89 15.99
CA GLN A 92 -4.64 11.73 16.75
C GLN A 92 -6.17 11.74 16.92
N THR A 93 -6.77 12.90 17.15
CA THR A 93 -8.23 13.03 17.26
C THR A 93 -8.91 12.68 15.92
N LEU A 94 -8.35 13.08 14.78
CA LEU A 94 -8.84 12.66 13.47
C LEU A 94 -8.73 11.14 13.27
N PHE A 95 -7.60 10.55 13.67
CA PHE A 95 -7.41 9.11 13.60
C PHE A 95 -8.49 8.36 14.39
N ASP A 96 -8.66 8.71 15.67
CA ASP A 96 -9.58 8.03 16.59
C ASP A 96 -11.05 8.27 16.24
N SER A 97 -11.42 9.50 15.89
CA SER A 97 -12.83 9.89 15.74
C SER A 97 -13.37 9.77 14.32
N TYR A 98 -12.49 9.69 13.31
CA TYR A 98 -12.89 9.58 11.90
C TYR A 98 -12.33 8.33 11.24
N THR A 99 -11.02 8.12 11.29
CA THR A 99 -10.35 7.04 10.56
C THR A 99 -10.75 5.65 11.10
N VAL A 100 -10.61 5.41 12.40
CA VAL A 100 -10.95 4.11 13.01
C VAL A 100 -12.43 3.75 12.81
N PRO A 101 -13.41 4.65 13.04
CA PRO A 101 -14.81 4.38 12.71
C PRO A 101 -15.02 4.06 11.22
N ARG A 102 -14.29 4.73 10.32
CA ARG A 102 -14.39 4.47 8.88
C ARG A 102 -13.84 3.10 8.50
N ILE A 103 -12.70 2.70 9.08
CA ILE A 103 -12.16 1.34 8.96
C ILE A 103 -13.21 0.32 9.39
N ASN A 104 -13.80 0.51 10.58
CA ASN A 104 -14.81 -0.41 11.12
C ASN A 104 -16.08 -0.48 10.26
N ALA A 105 -16.43 0.58 9.54
CA ALA A 105 -17.55 0.57 8.59
C ALA A 105 -17.20 -0.11 7.26
N ILE A 106 -15.96 0.01 6.77
CA ILE A 106 -15.53 -0.54 5.48
C ILE A 106 -15.16 -2.02 5.63
N LYS A 107 -14.37 -2.37 6.64
CA LYS A 107 -13.75 -3.69 6.84
C LYS A 107 -14.75 -4.85 6.69
N PRO A 108 -15.96 -4.85 7.30
CA PRO A 108 -16.90 -5.97 7.16
C PRO A 108 -17.37 -6.26 5.72
N ASN A 109 -17.26 -5.30 4.81
CA ASN A 109 -17.67 -5.42 3.41
C ASN A 109 -16.55 -5.97 2.50
N ILE A 110 -15.32 -6.08 3.00
CA ILE A 110 -14.19 -6.67 2.28
C ILE A 110 -14.31 -8.19 2.32
N ASP A 111 -14.05 -8.91 1.23
CA ASP A 111 -14.08 -10.39 1.26
C ASP A 111 -13.20 -10.95 2.40
N LYS A 112 -13.73 -11.96 3.11
CA LYS A 112 -13.09 -12.50 4.32
C LYS A 112 -11.64 -12.92 4.05
N ARG A 113 -11.34 -13.46 2.87
CA ARG A 113 -9.99 -13.91 2.54
C ARG A 113 -8.97 -12.77 2.63
N TYR A 114 -9.31 -11.56 2.17
CA TYR A 114 -8.38 -10.43 2.27
C TYR A 114 -8.30 -9.85 3.66
N ARG A 115 -9.40 -9.87 4.41
CA ARG A 115 -9.34 -9.46 5.82
C ARG A 115 -8.40 -10.35 6.61
N ASP A 116 -8.52 -11.66 6.40
CA ASP A 116 -7.64 -12.65 7.01
C ASP A 116 -6.18 -12.45 6.59
N GLU A 117 -5.93 -12.06 5.33
CA GLU A 117 -4.59 -11.74 4.81
C GLU A 117 -4.01 -10.48 5.46
N VAL A 118 -4.74 -9.37 5.48
CA VAL A 118 -4.28 -8.11 6.09
C VAL A 118 -4.10 -8.27 7.61
N ASP A 119 -5.01 -8.94 8.30
CA ASP A 119 -4.90 -9.19 9.74
C ASP A 119 -3.68 -10.07 10.06
N ALA A 120 -3.39 -11.08 9.23
CA ALA A 120 -2.21 -11.92 9.37
C ALA A 120 -0.90 -11.19 9.02
N LEU A 121 -0.91 -10.36 7.98
CA LEU A 121 0.22 -9.47 7.65
C LEU A 121 0.50 -8.52 8.80
N ALA A 122 -0.55 -7.91 9.36
CA ALA A 122 -0.46 -7.05 10.52
C ALA A 122 0.16 -7.78 11.72
N SER A 123 -0.17 -9.06 11.94
CA SER A 123 0.43 -9.83 13.04
C SER A 123 1.95 -10.01 12.93
N GLY A 124 2.52 -9.96 11.72
CA GLY A 124 3.98 -10.02 11.52
C GLY A 124 4.68 -8.67 11.66
N ILE A 125 3.96 -7.58 11.33
CA ILE A 125 4.52 -6.23 11.25
C ILE A 125 4.21 -5.40 12.50
N ALA A 126 2.98 -5.41 12.98
CA ALA A 126 2.51 -4.60 14.09
C ALA A 126 3.27 -4.95 15.38
N LEU A 127 3.65 -3.89 16.10
CA LEU A 127 4.45 -3.97 17.32
C LEU A 127 3.75 -3.35 18.53
N SER A 128 2.61 -2.68 18.33
CA SER A 128 1.88 -1.97 19.38
C SER A 128 0.42 -2.41 19.47
N ASN A 129 -0.11 -2.43 20.69
CA ASN A 129 -1.55 -2.58 20.98
C ASN A 129 -2.25 -1.22 21.14
N SER A 130 -1.51 -0.12 21.06
CA SER A 130 -2.03 1.24 21.17
C SER A 130 -2.08 1.86 19.78
N ASP A 131 -3.21 2.46 19.44
CA ASP A 131 -3.39 3.24 18.23
C ASP A 131 -2.82 4.65 18.45
N ALA A 132 -1.52 4.84 18.26
CA ALA A 132 -0.82 6.08 18.58
C ALA A 132 0.07 6.52 17.41
N ILE A 133 -0.45 7.44 16.59
CA ILE A 133 0.27 7.87 15.38
C ILE A 133 1.52 8.67 15.75
N GLY A 134 2.63 8.37 15.08
CA GLY A 134 3.92 9.05 15.25
C GLY A 134 4.75 8.56 16.43
N ASP A 135 4.41 7.44 17.06
CA ASP A 135 5.15 6.86 18.18
C ASP A 135 6.32 5.95 17.75
N GLY A 136 6.48 5.71 16.44
CA GLY A 136 7.49 4.85 15.84
C GLY A 136 7.10 3.36 15.79
N HIS A 137 5.89 3.01 16.21
CA HIS A 137 5.33 1.68 16.18
C HIS A 137 4.08 1.63 15.31
N LEU A 138 3.64 0.42 14.98
CA LEU A 138 2.40 0.21 14.23
C LEU A 138 1.44 -0.66 15.05
N SER A 139 0.20 -0.22 15.10
CA SER A 139 -0.98 -0.95 15.54
C SER A 139 -1.69 -1.63 14.38
N SER A 140 -2.63 -2.53 14.69
CA SER A 140 -3.47 -3.15 13.67
C SER A 140 -4.33 -2.11 12.92
N ASN A 141 -4.86 -1.10 13.63
CA ASN A 141 -5.68 -0.08 13.01
C ASN A 141 -4.87 0.86 12.12
N GLU A 142 -3.60 1.13 12.44
CA GLU A 142 -2.71 1.90 11.56
C GLU A 142 -2.38 1.16 10.28
N ILE A 143 -2.17 -0.16 10.35
CA ILE A 143 -1.98 -0.99 9.15
C ILE A 143 -3.26 -0.99 8.30
N TRP A 144 -4.44 -1.11 8.90
CA TRP A 144 -5.70 -0.99 8.19
C TRP A 144 -5.92 0.42 7.61
N ALA A 145 -5.51 1.47 8.33
CA ALA A 145 -5.56 2.83 7.83
C ALA A 145 -4.67 2.98 6.60
N LEU A 146 -3.48 2.39 6.60
CA LEU A 146 -2.57 2.37 5.44
C LEU A 146 -3.19 1.62 4.26
N GLU A 147 -3.80 0.45 4.46
CA GLU A 147 -4.43 -0.27 3.34
C GLU A 147 -5.65 0.46 2.76
N LEU A 148 -6.35 1.25 3.59
CA LEU A 148 -7.60 1.92 3.21
C LEU A 148 -7.47 3.44 3.05
N VAL A 149 -6.26 4.01 3.10
CA VAL A 149 -6.09 5.48 3.12
C VAL A 149 -6.67 6.14 1.87
N ALA A 150 -6.61 5.46 0.72
CA ALA A 150 -7.26 5.93 -0.51
C ALA A 150 -8.80 5.94 -0.41
N ASP A 151 -9.41 4.97 0.27
CA ASP A 151 -10.85 4.86 0.45
C ASP A 151 -11.39 5.79 1.56
N ILE A 152 -10.57 6.07 2.57
CA ILE A 152 -10.90 6.92 3.72
C ILE A 152 -10.68 8.40 3.38
N GLY A 153 -9.49 8.72 2.86
CA GLY A 153 -9.06 10.09 2.60
C GLY A 153 -9.39 10.59 1.18
N ARG A 154 -9.52 9.68 0.20
CA ARG A 154 -9.76 10.02 -1.23
C ARG A 154 -8.79 11.05 -1.81
N VAL A 155 -7.52 11.00 -1.39
CA VAL A 155 -6.52 12.03 -1.72
C VAL A 155 -5.65 11.67 -2.94
N THR A 156 -5.96 10.56 -3.61
CA THR A 156 -5.10 10.00 -4.65
C THR A 156 -5.53 10.44 -6.04
N ASN A 157 -4.56 10.81 -6.87
CA ASN A 157 -4.77 11.06 -8.29
C ASN A 157 -4.07 9.97 -9.09
N CYS A 158 -4.63 9.59 -10.23
CA CYS A 158 -3.96 8.63 -11.10
C CYS A 158 -4.29 8.90 -12.58
N SER A 159 -3.36 8.50 -13.44
CA SER A 159 -3.58 8.37 -14.87
C SER A 159 -3.29 6.93 -15.29
N GLY A 160 -4.10 6.40 -16.20
CA GLY A 160 -3.97 5.03 -16.69
C GLY A 160 -4.17 4.97 -18.19
N PHE A 161 -3.46 4.05 -18.84
CA PHE A 161 -3.62 3.78 -20.27
C PHE A 161 -3.63 2.28 -20.52
N GLY A 162 -4.34 1.88 -21.57
CA GLY A 162 -4.43 0.50 -22.02
C GLY A 162 -4.35 0.46 -23.54
N VAL A 163 -3.51 -0.43 -24.06
CA VAL A 163 -3.36 -0.69 -25.50
C VAL A 163 -3.66 -2.17 -25.72
N PHE A 164 -4.57 -2.51 -26.63
CA PHE A 164 -5.09 -3.87 -26.80
C PHE A 164 -4.87 -4.43 -28.19
N GLY A 165 -4.55 -5.73 -28.28
CA GLY A 165 -4.54 -6.46 -29.54
C GLY A 165 -3.53 -5.92 -30.55
N ASN A 166 -3.97 -5.72 -31.79
CA ASN A 166 -3.10 -5.36 -32.92
C ASN A 166 -2.54 -3.93 -32.87
N VAL A 167 -2.98 -3.08 -31.94
CA VAL A 167 -2.39 -1.75 -31.73
C VAL A 167 -1.16 -1.80 -30.82
N ALA A 168 -0.91 -2.92 -30.12
CA ALA A 168 0.32 -3.15 -29.38
C ALA A 168 1.34 -3.88 -30.26
N LEU A 169 2.61 -3.43 -30.26
CA LEU A 169 3.70 -4.06 -31.02
C LEU A 169 3.86 -5.55 -30.69
N SER A 170 3.58 -5.94 -29.44
CA SER A 170 3.65 -7.32 -28.96
C SER A 170 2.41 -8.16 -29.29
N ASN A 171 1.40 -7.60 -29.97
CA ASN A 171 0.07 -8.19 -30.14
C ASN A 171 -0.59 -8.64 -28.83
N SER A 172 -0.15 -8.09 -27.70
CA SER A 172 -0.58 -8.46 -26.36
C SER A 172 -1.03 -7.20 -25.61
N PRO A 173 -2.05 -7.27 -24.74
CA PRO A 173 -2.49 -6.12 -23.97
C PRO A 173 -1.35 -5.52 -23.15
N ILE A 174 -1.20 -4.19 -23.21
CA ILE A 174 -0.30 -3.41 -22.35
C ILE A 174 -1.18 -2.50 -21.52
N VAL A 175 -1.06 -2.58 -20.20
CA VAL A 175 -1.76 -1.70 -19.26
C VAL A 175 -0.71 -1.01 -18.39
N GLY A 176 -0.82 0.31 -18.28
CA GLY A 176 0.03 1.13 -17.43
C GLY A 176 -0.80 2.08 -16.57
N ARG A 177 -0.28 2.42 -15.40
CA ARG A 177 -0.87 3.41 -14.49
C ARG A 177 0.23 4.17 -13.76
N ASN A 178 0.07 5.49 -13.68
CA ASN A 178 0.80 6.34 -12.75
C ASN A 178 -0.12 6.68 -11.58
N LEU A 179 0.40 6.52 -10.37
CA LEU A 179 -0.27 6.94 -9.15
C LEU A 179 0.46 8.17 -8.62
N ASP A 180 -0.23 9.30 -8.60
CA ASP A 180 0.26 10.52 -8.01
C ASP A 180 -0.09 10.51 -6.53
N TRP A 181 0.95 10.34 -5.72
CA TRP A 181 0.84 10.21 -4.28
C TRP A 181 1.89 11.09 -3.62
N ASP A 182 1.45 12.01 -2.75
CA ASP A 182 2.37 12.87 -2.00
C ASP A 182 3.09 12.04 -0.93
N THR A 183 4.39 11.86 -1.11
CA THR A 183 5.25 10.97 -0.32
C THR A 183 6.55 11.66 0.06
N ASP A 184 7.19 11.17 1.12
CA ASP A 184 8.58 11.50 1.45
C ASP A 184 9.57 10.41 0.98
N PRO A 185 10.90 10.67 1.00
CA PRO A 185 11.90 9.68 0.61
C PRO A 185 11.87 8.37 1.41
N GLY A 186 11.44 8.41 2.68
CA GLY A 186 11.27 7.25 3.54
C GLY A 186 10.20 6.31 3.00
N ILE A 187 9.03 6.82 2.63
CA ILE A 187 7.98 6.02 1.96
C ILE A 187 8.41 5.54 0.59
N ARG A 188 9.07 6.38 -0.23
CA ARG A 188 9.58 5.95 -1.53
C ARG A 188 10.59 4.80 -1.42
N SER A 189 11.34 4.72 -0.32
CA SER A 189 12.28 3.61 -0.08
C SER A 189 11.59 2.26 0.19
N LEU A 190 10.27 2.24 0.40
CA LEU A 190 9.46 1.05 0.65
C LEU A 190 8.80 0.51 -0.63
N GLN A 191 9.12 1.07 -1.79
CA GLN A 191 8.60 0.60 -3.07
C GLN A 191 8.91 -0.88 -3.28
N ALA A 192 7.90 -1.63 -3.71
CA ALA A 192 8.03 -3.03 -4.08
C ALA A 192 6.99 -3.43 -5.13
N ILE A 193 7.20 -4.60 -5.72
CA ILE A 193 6.24 -5.29 -6.58
C ILE A 193 5.92 -6.62 -5.92
N THR A 194 4.64 -6.87 -5.63
CA THR A 194 4.18 -8.17 -5.15
C THR A 194 3.53 -8.95 -6.29
N VAL A 195 4.05 -10.14 -6.57
CA VAL A 195 3.56 -11.03 -7.63
C VAL A 195 2.93 -12.25 -6.97
N TYR A 196 1.62 -12.37 -7.10
CA TYR A 196 0.87 -13.52 -6.59
C TYR A 196 0.73 -14.59 -7.67
N HIS A 197 1.07 -15.83 -7.31
CA HIS A 197 0.88 -16.99 -8.17
C HIS A 197 -0.28 -17.84 -7.66
N TYR A 198 -1.41 -17.87 -8.39
CA TYR A 198 -2.61 -18.61 -8.00
C TYR A 198 -2.85 -19.89 -8.83
N THR A 199 -2.14 -20.06 -9.94
CA THR A 199 -2.28 -21.15 -10.92
C THR A 199 -0.92 -21.57 -11.43
N ASP A 200 -0.81 -22.70 -12.14
CA ASP A 200 0.45 -23.20 -12.73
C ASP A 200 0.74 -22.62 -14.13
#